data_AF-A0A3P7EN01-F1
#
_entry.id   AF-A0A3P7EN01-F1
#
_cell.length_a   1.000
_cell.length_b   1.000
_cell.length_c   1.000
_cell.angle_alpha   90.00
_cell.angle_beta   90.00
_cell.angle_gamma   90.00
#
_symmetry.space_group_name_H-M   'P 1'
#
loop_
_entity.id
_entity.type
_entity.pdbx_description
1 polymer ?
#
loop_
_entity_poly.entity_id
_entity_poly.type
_entity_poly.pdbx_seq_one_letter_code
_entity_poly.pdbx_strand_id
1 'polypeptide(L)'
;MYNFHSYICRVDSIDYNPLLRSDGHFGYPGLKIRFNRNAFSYSCSLIAQMFNQQIRNARIPSFTQCLPEVNGCAYLTNILVTNYQCPRHVALFPISHNEIALNIQNFDLRSFQ
;
A
#
# COMPACT_ATOMS: atom_id res chain seq x y z
N MET A 1 8.73 6.33 -16.14
CA MET A 1 7.38 6.80 -16.52
C MET A 1 6.49 5.57 -16.59
N TYR A 2 5.68 5.30 -15.56
CA TYR A 2 4.60 4.33 -15.69
C TYR A 2 3.46 4.97 -16.47
N ASN A 3 3.16 4.39 -17.63
CA ASN A 3 2.00 4.72 -18.43
C ASN A 3 0.76 4.19 -17.71
N PHE A 4 -0.05 5.10 -17.19
CA PHE A 4 -1.42 4.79 -16.80
C PHE A 4 -2.21 4.59 -18.09
N HIS A 5 -2.63 3.35 -18.37
CA HIS A 5 -3.45 3.03 -19.52
C HIS A 5 -4.87 3.53 -19.23
N SER A 6 -5.18 4.76 -19.65
CA SER A 6 -6.53 5.31 -19.57
C SER A 6 -7.39 4.65 -20.64
N TYR A 7 -8.42 3.92 -20.23
CA TYR A 7 -9.52 3.54 -21.10
C TYR A 7 -10.17 4.80 -21.68
N ILE A 8 -10.25 4.87 -23.00
CA ILE A 8 -10.96 5.92 -23.72
C ILE A 8 -12.46 5.66 -23.51
N CYS A 9 -13.06 6.31 -22.53
CA CYS A 9 -14.51 6.53 -22.54
C CYS A 9 -14.79 7.64 -23.55
N ARG A 10 -15.55 7.32 -24.60
CA ARG A 10 -16.13 8.31 -25.52
C ARG A 10 -17.05 9.22 -24.71
N VAL A 11 -16.64 10.46 -24.53
CA VAL A 11 -17.48 11.53 -23.98
C VAL A 11 -18.31 12.08 -25.15
N ASP A 12 -19.64 12.01 -25.05
CA ASP A 12 -20.54 12.65 -26.00
C ASP A 12 -20.27 14.16 -26.07
N SER A 13 -20.20 14.68 -27.29
CA SER A 13 -19.63 15.98 -27.66
C SER A 13 -20.44 17.22 -27.25
N ILE A 14 -21.34 17.12 -26.28
CA ILE A 14 -22.31 18.19 -25.99
C ILE A 14 -21.80 19.18 -24.92
N ASP A 15 -20.72 18.87 -24.20
CA ASP A 15 -20.15 19.74 -23.14
C ASP A 15 -18.65 20.03 -23.30
N TYR A 16 -18.14 20.06 -24.53
CA TYR A 16 -16.73 20.37 -24.79
C TYR A 16 -16.48 21.89 -24.78
N ASN A 17 -15.83 22.40 -23.74
CA ASN A 17 -15.35 23.78 -23.69
C ASN A 17 -14.07 23.93 -24.58
N PRO A 18 -14.12 24.67 -25.70
CA PRO A 18 -12.99 24.80 -26.62
C PRO A 18 -11.76 25.49 -26.01
N LEU A 19 -11.89 26.21 -24.89
CA LEU A 19 -10.76 26.81 -24.17
C LEU A 19 -9.81 25.76 -23.56
N LEU A 20 -10.30 24.54 -23.28
CA LEU A 20 -9.45 23.43 -22.81
C LEU A 20 -8.53 22.90 -23.92
N ARG A 21 -8.78 23.24 -25.19
CA ARG A 21 -7.97 22.82 -26.33
C ARG A 21 -6.80 23.77 -26.61
N SER A 22 -6.95 25.06 -26.30
CA SER A 22 -5.94 26.08 -26.59
C SER A 22 -4.79 26.08 -25.59
N ASP A 23 -5.05 25.75 -24.33
CA ASP A 23 -4.02 25.63 -23.28
C ASP A 23 -3.66 24.17 -22.94
N GLY A 24 -4.38 23.20 -23.54
CA GLY A 24 -4.14 21.77 -23.36
C GLY A 24 -3.14 21.24 -24.38
N HIS A 25 -1.94 20.86 -23.94
CA HIS A 25 -0.99 20.15 -24.79
C HIS A 25 -1.53 18.77 -25.20
N PHE A 26 -1.71 18.54 -26.50
CA PHE A 26 -2.08 17.22 -27.04
C PHE A 26 -1.10 16.15 -26.54
N GLY A 27 -1.63 15.04 -25.99
CA GLY A 27 -0.85 13.94 -25.42
C GLY A 27 -0.58 14.02 -23.91
N TYR A 28 -1.04 15.08 -23.22
CA TYR A 28 -0.96 15.18 -21.76
C TYR A 28 -2.28 14.75 -21.09
N PRO A 29 -2.22 14.19 -19.87
CA PRO A 29 -3.43 13.79 -19.16
C PRO A 29 -4.29 15.01 -18.80
N GLY A 30 -5.62 14.90 -18.91
CA GLY A 30 -6.56 15.97 -18.58
C GLY A 30 -6.55 16.39 -17.10
N LEU A 31 -6.00 15.54 -16.22
CA LEU A 31 -5.73 15.84 -14.82
C LEU A 31 -4.35 15.28 -14.44
N LYS A 32 -3.51 16.11 -13.82
CA LYS A 32 -2.21 15.70 -13.30
C LYS A 32 -2.12 15.97 -11.81
N ILE A 33 -2.01 14.92 -11.01
CA ILE A 33 -1.80 15.03 -9.56
C ILE A 33 -0.32 14.78 -9.27
N ARG A 34 0.28 15.65 -8.47
CA ARG A 34 1.67 15.51 -8.02
C ARG A 34 1.73 15.47 -6.51
N PHE A 35 2.31 14.41 -5.98
CA PHE A 35 2.65 14.31 -4.57
C PHE A 35 4.08 14.82 -4.34
N ASN A 36 4.22 15.79 -3.45
CA ASN A 36 5.53 16.29 -3.03
C ASN A 36 6.02 15.55 -1.78
N ARG A 37 7.24 15.86 -1.34
CA ARG A 37 7.84 15.22 -0.15
C ARG A 37 6.98 15.42 1.12
N ASN A 38 6.27 16.54 1.24
CA ASN A 38 5.39 16.80 2.39
C ASN A 38 4.15 15.89 2.35
N ALA A 39 3.59 15.62 1.17
CA ALA A 39 2.50 14.66 1.02
C ALA A 39 2.94 13.25 1.46
N PHE A 40 4.14 12.81 1.05
CA PHE A 40 4.72 11.55 1.54
C PHE A 40 4.91 11.55 3.06
N SER A 41 5.45 12.62 3.63
CA SER A 41 5.65 12.76 5.07
C SER A 41 4.33 12.71 5.86
N TYR A 42 3.27 13.35 5.35
CA TYR A 42 1.93 13.26 5.93
C TYR A 42 1.37 11.83 5.82
N SER A 43 1.60 11.17 4.68
CA SER A 43 1.18 9.79 4.45
C SER A 43 1.77 8.82 5.48
N CYS A 44 3.00 9.06 5.95
CA CYS A 44 3.62 8.26 7.02
C CYS A 44 2.74 8.20 8.28
N SER A 45 2.14 9.34 8.67
CA SER A 45 1.28 9.41 9.86
C SER A 45 -0.03 8.64 9.68
N LEU A 46 -0.60 8.68 8.48
CA LEU A 46 -1.80 7.91 8.12
C LEU A 46 -1.50 6.41 8.10
N ILE A 47 -0.40 6.01 7.47
CA ILE A 47 0.01 4.61 7.39
C ILE A 47 0.30 4.05 8.79
N ALA A 48 0.97 4.82 9.66
CA ALA A 48 1.19 4.41 11.04
C ALA A 48 -0.13 4.15 11.80
N GLN A 49 -1.14 5.01 11.62
CA GLN A 49 -2.47 4.80 12.20
C GLN A 49 -3.16 3.57 11.61
N MET A 50 -3.07 3.38 10.30
CA MET A 50 -3.62 2.19 9.65
C MET A 50 -2.98 0.91 10.18
N PHE A 51 -1.65 0.85 10.35
CA PHE A 51 -0.98 -0.31 10.96
C PHE A 51 -1.50 -0.59 12.37
N ASN A 52 -1.66 0.45 13.19
CA ASN A 52 -2.15 0.29 14.56
C ASN A 52 -3.57 -0.28 14.64
N GLN A 53 -4.41 0.01 13.65
CA GLN A 53 -5.78 -0.49 13.58
C GLN A 53 -5.87 -1.87 12.93
N GLN A 54 -5.15 -2.08 11.83
CA GLN A 54 -5.34 -3.25 10.97
C GLN A 54 -4.56 -4.46 11.46
N ILE A 55 -3.35 -4.28 12.01
CA ILE A 55 -2.48 -5.42 12.31
C ILE A 55 -3.00 -6.27 13.48
N ARG A 56 -3.76 -5.66 14.40
CA ARG A 56 -4.45 -6.37 15.48
C ARG A 56 -5.55 -7.30 14.95
N ASN A 57 -6.08 -6.99 13.78
CA ASN A 57 -7.12 -7.77 13.10
C ASN A 57 -6.54 -8.64 11.97
N ALA A 58 -5.23 -8.62 11.76
CA ALA A 58 -4.60 -9.39 10.70
C ALA A 58 -4.67 -10.89 11.03
N ARG A 59 -5.27 -11.66 10.13
CA ARG A 59 -5.25 -13.13 10.21
C ARG A 59 -3.89 -13.63 9.74
N ILE A 60 -3.16 -14.28 10.64
CA ILE A 60 -1.94 -15.01 10.28
C ILE A 60 -2.37 -16.38 9.74
N PRO A 61 -1.93 -16.76 8.53
CA PRO A 61 -2.33 -18.02 7.92
C PRO A 61 -1.78 -19.21 8.72
N SER A 62 -2.57 -20.28 8.79
CA SER A 62 -2.14 -21.55 9.36
C SER A 62 -0.93 -22.09 8.61
N PHE A 63 -0.03 -22.74 9.35
CA PHE A 63 1.20 -23.32 8.82
C PHE A 63 1.26 -24.81 9.15
N THR A 64 1.63 -25.61 8.16
CA THR A 64 1.81 -27.06 8.30
C THR A 64 3.22 -27.42 7.90
N GLN A 65 3.92 -28.14 8.75
CA GLN A 65 5.27 -28.63 8.48
C GLN A 65 5.37 -30.11 8.80
N CYS A 66 5.71 -30.91 7.79
CA CYS A 66 6.00 -32.32 7.98
C CYS A 66 7.48 -32.51 8.31
N LEU A 67 7.73 -33.29 9.37
CA LEU A 67 9.03 -33.61 9.93
C LEU A 67 9.36 -35.06 9.54
N PRO A 68 10.28 -35.27 8.58
CA PRO A 68 10.65 -36.61 8.12
C PRO A 68 11.16 -37.51 9.24
N GLU A 69 11.83 -36.92 10.24
CA GLU A 69 12.51 -37.60 11.34
C GLU A 69 11.53 -38.36 12.25
N VAL A 70 10.29 -37.89 12.33
CA VAL A 70 9.22 -38.49 13.15
C VAL A 70 8.08 -39.07 12.31
N ASN A 71 8.23 -39.08 10.97
CA ASN A 71 7.20 -39.48 10.03
C ASN A 71 5.82 -38.87 10.35
N GLY A 72 5.79 -37.57 10.64
CA GLY A 72 4.60 -36.87 11.11
C GLY A 72 4.59 -35.39 10.71
N CYS A 73 3.45 -34.73 10.92
CA CYS A 73 3.29 -33.31 10.60
C CYS A 73 2.83 -32.51 11.82
N ALA A 74 3.43 -31.34 11.99
CA ALA A 74 3.00 -30.33 12.94
C ALA A 74 2.07 -29.33 12.24
N TYR A 75 0.99 -28.97 12.92
CA TYR A 75 -0.01 -28.04 12.44
C TYR A 75 -0.09 -26.86 13.41
N LEU A 76 0.26 -25.66 12.96
CA LEU A 76 -0.09 -24.42 13.64
C LEU A 76 -1.32 -23.84 12.98
N THR A 77 -2.40 -23.70 13.75
CA THR A 77 -3.66 -23.13 13.27
C THR A 77 -4.12 -22.04 14.23
N ASN A 78 -5.02 -21.16 13.76
CA ASN A 78 -5.60 -20.10 14.60
C ASN A 78 -4.55 -19.19 15.26
N ILE A 79 -3.47 -18.87 14.55
CA ILE A 79 -2.44 -17.97 15.05
C ILE A 79 -3.07 -16.58 15.21
N LEU A 80 -3.21 -16.13 16.46
CA LEU A 80 -3.74 -14.81 16.81
C LEU A 80 -2.64 -13.90 17.35
N VAL A 81 -2.65 -12.65 16.90
CA VAL A 81 -1.83 -11.58 17.47
C VAL A 81 -2.41 -11.20 18.83
N THR A 82 -1.69 -11.51 19.91
CA THR A 82 -2.12 -11.23 21.29
C THR A 82 -1.58 -9.92 21.79
N ASN A 83 -0.37 -9.56 21.37
CA ASN A 83 0.22 -8.27 21.68
C ASN A 83 0.86 -7.67 20.44
N TYR A 84 0.62 -6.38 20.25
CA TYR A 84 1.21 -5.61 19.18
C TYR A 84 1.79 -4.32 19.75
N GLN A 85 3.08 -4.11 19.51
CA GLN A 85 3.76 -2.86 19.78
C GLN A 85 3.82 -2.02 18.52
N CYS A 86 3.27 -0.80 18.61
CA CYS A 86 3.25 0.15 17.50
C CYS A 86 4.69 0.47 17.00
N PRO A 87 4.92 0.58 15.68
CA PRO A 87 6.21 0.92 15.11
C PRO A 87 6.64 2.31 15.57
N ARG A 88 7.92 2.46 15.91
CA ARG A 88 8.50 3.78 16.21
C ARG A 88 8.83 4.59 14.97
N HIS A 89 9.08 3.92 13.85
CA HIS A 89 9.42 4.58 12.60
C HIS A 89 8.62 3.99 11.45
N VAL A 90 7.88 4.86 10.77
CA VAL A 90 7.17 4.57 9.52
C VAL A 90 7.56 5.65 8.54
N ALA A 91 8.17 5.27 7.42
CA ALA A 91 8.58 6.20 6.38
C ALA A 91 8.06 5.71 5.03
N LEU A 92 7.38 6.60 4.32
CA LEU A 92 6.96 6.42 2.94
C LEU A 92 7.72 7.42 2.09
N PHE A 93 8.44 6.96 1.07
CA PHE A 93 9.21 7.84 0.21
C PHE A 93 9.36 7.26 -1.20
N PRO A 94 9.38 8.11 -2.24
CA PRO A 94 9.67 7.64 -3.59
C PRO A 94 11.16 7.26 -3.70
N ILE A 95 11.44 6.05 -4.18
CA ILE A 95 12.79 5.62 -4.56
C ILE A 95 13.11 6.10 -5.98
N SER A 96 12.14 5.94 -6.89
CA SER A 96 12.25 6.34 -8.30
C SER A 96 10.91 6.85 -8.81
N HIS A 97 10.83 7.22 -10.09
CA HIS A 97 9.58 7.70 -10.73
C HIS A 97 8.37 6.77 -10.59
N ASN A 98 8.67 5.50 -10.30
CA ASN A 98 7.81 4.37 -10.47
C ASN A 98 7.80 3.51 -9.19
N GLU A 99 8.59 3.89 -8.19
CA GLU A 99 8.81 3.04 -7.03
C GLU A 99 8.69 3.86 -5.76
N ILE A 100 7.87 3.35 -4.83
CA ILE A 100 7.66 3.94 -3.52
C ILE A 100 8.09 2.89 -2.51
N ALA A 101 9.01 3.27 -1.62
CA ALA A 101 9.36 2.47 -0.46
C ALA A 101 8.43 2.79 0.70
N LEU A 102 8.02 1.72 1.38
CA LEU A 102 7.49 1.77 2.73
C LEU A 102 8.50 1.09 3.66
N ASN A 103 9.04 1.86 4.61
CA ASN A 103 9.98 1.38 5.62
C ASN A 103 9.31 1.45 6.99
N ILE A 104 9.25 0.32 7.68
CA ILE A 104 8.62 0.16 8.99
C ILE A 104 9.65 -0.45 9.92
N GLN A 105 9.93 0.20 11.05
CA GLN A 105 10.97 -0.23 11.98
C GLN A 105 10.45 -0.26 13.42
N ASN A 106 11.07 -1.14 14.21
CA ASN A 106 10.84 -1.27 15.65
C ASN A 106 9.37 -1.56 15.99
N PHE A 107 8.74 -2.47 15.25
CA PHE A 107 7.47 -3.07 15.63
C PHE A 107 7.72 -4.45 16.24
N ASP A 108 6.85 -4.86 17.18
CA ASP A 108 6.90 -6.18 17.80
C ASP A 108 5.52 -6.84 17.72
N LEU A 109 5.52 -8.15 17.47
CA LEU A 109 4.33 -8.99 17.38
C LEU A 109 4.54 -10.20 18.27
N ARG A 110 3.62 -10.40 19.20
CA ARG A 110 3.52 -11.66 19.94
C ARG A 110 2.25 -12.39 19.52
N SER A 111 2.39 -13.67 19.23
CA SER A 111 1.29 -14.57 18.93
C SER A 111 1.19 -15.67 19.96
N PHE A 112 -0.04 -16.09 20.26
CA PHE A 112 -0.27 -17.37 20.93
C PHE A 112 -0.37 -18.48 19.89
N GLN A 113 0.09 -19.66 20.28
CA GLN A 113 0.05 -20.89 19.50
C GLN A 113 -0.95 -21.85 20.13
#